data_AF-A0A432I7V5-F1
#
_entry.id   AF-A0A432I7V5-F1
#
_cell.length_a   1.000
_cell.length_b   1.000
_cell.length_c   1.000
_cell.angle_alpha   90.00
_cell.angle_beta   90.00
_cell.angle_gamma   90.00
#
_symmetry.space_group_name_H-M   'P 1'
#
loop_
_entity.id
_entity.type
_entity.pdbx_description
1 polymer ?
#
loop_
_entity_poly.entity_id
_entity_poly.type
_entity_poly.pdbx_seq_one_letter_code
_entity_poly.pdbx_strand_id
1 'polypeptide(L)'
;MLLIEKEIASVFNEIIEKTFDGVEGLKEIDIQPATNDKFGDFQTNFAMMNSKIIGNNPRAIATKLVEGFSENEIIEKLEVAGPGFINIYLKEEFLGKRVAKFGEEKYDFSFLNTKGDVIIDYSSPNIAKRMHIGHLRSTIIGDSIKRIYNYLGYNTVADNHIGDWGTQFGKLIIGYRKWLDKEAYEKNPIDELERVYVKFAVESENNKELEDMARLELKKLHDGDEENYKLWKEFIEVSLKEYDKIYKRLDIEFDTYYGESHYHDMMPGVIEELKEKKIVTESEGAQVVFFPEETKLNPCLVQKSDGAFLYATSDLATVKFRIENYDVNKLIYVTDERQQDHFKQFFAITEMLGWDVEKVHIWFGIMRFADGIFSSRKGNVIKLEELLDEAKKRALEVVNEK
;
A
#
# COMPACT_ATOMS: atom_id res chain seq x y z
N MET A 1 -27.45 8.45 -0.16
CA MET A 1 -27.25 9.86 0.19
C MET A 1 -25.86 10.32 -0.18
N LEU A 2 -25.70 11.48 -0.82
CA LEU A 2 -24.39 12.05 -1.13
C LEU A 2 -23.70 12.57 0.15
N LEU A 3 -22.42 12.89 0.05
CA LEU A 3 -21.74 13.66 1.09
C LEU A 3 -22.28 15.10 1.10
N ILE A 4 -22.37 15.71 2.28
CA ILE A 4 -22.94 17.07 2.43
C ILE A 4 -22.13 18.06 1.59
N GLU A 5 -20.81 17.93 1.59
CA GLU A 5 -19.86 18.72 0.80
C GLU A 5 -20.17 18.65 -0.70
N LYS A 6 -20.59 17.48 -1.21
CA LYS A 6 -20.94 17.28 -2.62
C LYS A 6 -22.28 17.90 -2.97
N GLU A 7 -23.26 17.84 -2.08
CA GLU A 7 -24.55 18.52 -2.27
C GLU A 7 -24.38 20.04 -2.25
N ILE A 8 -23.58 20.58 -1.31
CA ILE A 8 -23.19 22.00 -1.29
C ILE A 8 -22.46 22.39 -2.58
N ALA A 9 -21.47 21.60 -3.01
CA ALA A 9 -20.72 21.86 -4.23
C ALA A 9 -21.63 21.93 -5.47
N SER A 10 -22.66 21.07 -5.55
CA SER A 10 -23.66 21.11 -6.63
C SER A 10 -24.39 22.46 -6.68
N VAL A 11 -24.84 22.97 -5.52
CA VAL A 11 -25.49 24.30 -5.45
C VAL A 11 -24.56 25.40 -5.93
N PHE A 12 -23.29 25.35 -5.52
CA PHE A 12 -22.31 26.33 -5.96
C PHE A 12 -21.96 26.23 -7.45
N ASN A 13 -21.86 25.03 -8.01
CA ASN A 13 -21.57 24.84 -9.43
C ASN A 13 -22.65 25.50 -10.30
N GLU A 14 -23.92 25.37 -9.96
CA GLU A 14 -25.01 26.07 -10.66
C GLU A 14 -24.87 27.60 -10.59
N ILE A 15 -24.42 28.14 -9.44
CA ILE A 15 -24.19 29.58 -9.27
C ILE A 15 -22.98 30.02 -10.09
N ILE A 16 -21.89 29.24 -10.07
CA ILE A 16 -20.65 29.52 -10.80
C ILE A 16 -20.92 29.54 -12.31
N GLU A 17 -21.61 28.53 -12.84
CA GLU A 17 -21.97 28.45 -14.26
C GLU A 17 -22.80 29.67 -14.71
N LYS A 18 -23.77 30.10 -13.90
CA LYS A 18 -24.58 31.29 -14.21
C LYS A 18 -23.80 32.60 -14.10
N THR A 19 -22.88 32.69 -13.14
CA THR A 19 -22.18 33.95 -12.79
C THR A 19 -20.96 34.19 -13.67
N PHE A 20 -20.26 33.13 -14.05
CA PHE A 20 -18.98 33.15 -14.77
C PHE A 20 -19.07 32.34 -16.08
N ASP A 21 -20.21 32.46 -16.77
CA ASP A 21 -20.42 31.84 -18.07
C ASP A 21 -19.31 32.22 -19.06
N GLY A 22 -18.81 31.23 -19.79
CA GLY A 22 -17.71 31.37 -20.76
C GLY A 22 -16.31 31.55 -20.16
N VAL A 23 -16.12 31.46 -18.83
CA VAL A 23 -14.78 31.48 -18.22
C VAL A 23 -14.19 30.07 -18.19
N GLU A 24 -13.19 29.82 -19.03
CA GLU A 24 -12.50 28.53 -19.10
C GLU A 24 -11.38 28.41 -18.04
N GLY A 25 -11.08 27.17 -17.64
CA GLY A 25 -9.94 26.85 -16.77
C GLY A 25 -10.15 27.17 -15.29
N LEU A 26 -11.39 27.38 -14.86
CA LEU A 26 -11.73 27.50 -13.44
C LEU A 26 -11.34 26.22 -12.69
N LYS A 27 -10.68 26.39 -11.55
CA LYS A 27 -10.47 25.31 -10.59
C LYS A 27 -11.79 24.94 -9.96
N GLU A 28 -12.01 23.64 -9.77
CA GLU A 28 -13.20 23.10 -9.12
C GLU A 28 -13.42 23.71 -7.73
N ILE A 29 -14.70 23.78 -7.33
CA ILE A 29 -15.03 24.21 -5.99
C ILE A 29 -14.64 23.14 -4.97
N ASP A 30 -13.92 23.59 -3.95
CA ASP A 30 -13.59 22.79 -2.78
C ASP A 30 -14.40 23.30 -1.59
N ILE A 31 -15.17 22.39 -0.98
CA ILE A 31 -16.00 22.63 0.20
C ILE A 31 -15.35 21.91 1.37
N GLN A 32 -14.95 22.65 2.39
CA GLN A 32 -14.26 22.10 3.55
C GLN A 32 -15.03 22.41 4.83
N PRO A 33 -15.03 21.52 5.83
CA PRO A 33 -15.57 21.84 7.15
C PRO A 33 -14.92 23.11 7.69
N ALA A 34 -15.74 23.97 8.31
CA ALA A 34 -15.24 25.17 8.93
C ALA A 34 -14.30 24.83 10.10
N THR A 35 -13.28 25.67 10.31
CA THR A 35 -12.31 25.45 11.39
C THR A 35 -12.87 25.74 12.79
N ASN A 36 -13.98 26.49 12.87
CA ASN A 36 -14.75 26.72 14.08
C ASN A 36 -16.14 27.31 13.74
N ASP A 37 -17.05 27.23 14.71
CA ASP A 37 -18.47 27.61 14.57
C ASP A 37 -18.72 29.06 14.15
N LYS A 38 -17.77 29.98 14.39
CA LYS A 38 -17.92 31.40 13.97
C LYS A 38 -17.86 31.57 12.45
N PHE A 39 -17.40 30.54 11.74
CA PHE A 39 -17.29 30.55 10.30
C PHE A 39 -18.36 29.69 9.60
N GLY A 40 -19.40 29.29 10.33
CA GLY A 40 -20.44 28.38 9.85
C GLY A 40 -20.02 26.93 9.95
N ASP A 41 -20.71 26.08 9.20
CA ASP A 41 -20.50 24.63 9.16
C ASP A 41 -19.41 24.26 8.13
N PHE A 42 -19.43 24.94 6.99
CA PHE A 42 -18.51 24.73 5.88
C PHE A 42 -17.96 26.05 5.37
N GLN A 43 -16.83 25.98 4.66
CA GLN A 43 -16.21 27.12 4.01
C GLN A 43 -15.69 26.73 2.63
N THR A 44 -15.60 27.71 1.73
CA THR A 44 -14.86 27.57 0.47
C THR A 44 -13.94 28.75 0.23
N ASN A 45 -12.81 28.45 -0.42
CA ASN A 45 -11.81 29.42 -0.85
C ASN A 45 -11.80 29.64 -2.38
N PHE A 46 -12.83 29.15 -3.09
CA PHE A 46 -12.96 29.18 -4.55
C PHE A 46 -12.61 30.54 -5.17
N ALA A 47 -13.12 31.63 -4.59
CA ALA A 47 -12.91 32.97 -5.12
C ALA A 47 -11.43 33.39 -5.11
N MET A 48 -10.65 32.95 -4.12
CA MET A 48 -9.21 33.21 -4.07
C MET A 48 -8.47 32.39 -5.12
N MET A 49 -8.82 31.11 -5.21
CA MET A 49 -8.19 30.15 -6.12
C MET A 49 -8.39 30.51 -7.59
N ASN A 50 -9.52 31.14 -7.91
CA ASN A 50 -9.91 31.52 -9.27
C ASN A 50 -9.78 33.02 -9.59
N SER A 51 -9.31 33.85 -8.64
CA SER A 51 -9.21 35.30 -8.82
C SER A 51 -8.40 35.76 -10.03
N LYS A 52 -7.28 35.09 -10.32
CA LYS A 52 -6.44 35.37 -11.49
C LYS A 52 -7.10 34.95 -12.81
N ILE A 53 -7.86 33.86 -12.80
CA ILE A 53 -8.54 33.32 -13.99
C ILE A 53 -9.74 34.21 -14.34
N ILE A 54 -10.53 34.57 -13.33
CA ILE A 54 -11.71 35.45 -13.47
C ILE A 54 -11.28 36.91 -13.71
N GLY A 55 -10.05 37.28 -13.34
CA GLY A 55 -9.53 38.65 -13.52
C GLY A 55 -10.17 39.67 -12.58
N ASN A 56 -10.54 39.27 -11.36
CA ASN A 56 -11.24 40.14 -10.42
C ASN A 56 -10.76 39.93 -8.97
N ASN A 57 -11.03 40.91 -8.10
CA ASN A 57 -10.68 40.83 -6.69
C ASN A 57 -11.42 39.64 -6.03
N PRO A 58 -10.74 38.76 -5.27
CA PRO A 58 -11.38 37.59 -4.66
C PRO A 58 -12.60 37.92 -3.81
N ARG A 59 -12.60 39.04 -3.08
CA ARG A 59 -13.74 39.45 -2.28
C ARG A 59 -14.93 39.85 -3.16
N ALA A 60 -14.68 40.53 -4.28
CA ALA A 60 -15.73 40.87 -5.24
C ALA A 60 -16.31 39.62 -5.93
N ILE A 61 -15.47 38.62 -6.22
CA ILE A 61 -15.90 37.32 -6.75
C ILE A 61 -16.78 36.59 -5.72
N ALA A 62 -16.34 36.53 -4.46
CA ALA A 62 -17.11 35.94 -3.37
C ALA A 62 -18.46 36.64 -3.18
N THR A 63 -18.49 37.97 -3.19
CA THR A 63 -19.74 38.75 -3.11
C THR A 63 -20.67 38.42 -4.26
N LYS A 64 -20.18 38.36 -5.51
CA LYS A 64 -21.02 37.97 -6.66
C LYS A 64 -21.63 36.58 -6.51
N LEU A 65 -20.87 35.61 -6.00
CA LEU A 65 -21.39 34.26 -5.75
C LEU A 65 -22.47 34.25 -4.67
N VAL A 66 -22.27 35.02 -3.59
CA VAL A 66 -23.27 35.15 -2.52
C VAL A 66 -24.52 35.91 -2.99
N GLU A 67 -24.38 36.92 -3.85
CA GLU A 67 -25.51 37.64 -4.46
C GLU A 67 -26.29 36.79 -5.47
N GLY A 68 -25.59 35.88 -6.17
CA GLY A 68 -26.20 34.89 -7.06
C GLY A 68 -26.85 33.70 -6.35
N PHE A 69 -26.72 33.61 -5.02
CA PHE A 69 -27.31 32.56 -4.22
C PHE A 69 -28.84 32.68 -4.21
N SER A 70 -29.51 31.55 -4.42
CA SER A 70 -30.96 31.43 -4.33
C SER A 70 -31.34 30.44 -3.24
N GLU A 71 -32.53 30.65 -2.66
CA GLU A 71 -33.03 29.78 -1.59
C GLU A 71 -33.11 28.33 -2.06
N ASN A 72 -32.62 27.41 -1.23
CA ASN A 72 -32.64 25.98 -1.47
C ASN A 72 -32.88 25.23 -0.15
N GLU A 73 -32.93 23.90 -0.19
CA GLU A 73 -33.22 23.08 1.00
C GLU A 73 -32.02 22.89 1.94
N ILE A 74 -30.79 23.22 1.51
CA ILE A 74 -29.55 22.82 2.18
C ILE A 74 -28.96 23.98 3.00
N ILE A 75 -28.77 25.13 2.36
CA ILE A 75 -28.00 26.26 2.89
C ILE A 75 -28.96 27.30 3.47
N GLU A 76 -28.75 27.67 4.73
CA GLU A 76 -29.49 28.73 5.42
C GLU A 76 -29.00 30.11 5.00
N LYS A 77 -27.68 30.32 5.05
CA LYS A 77 -27.06 31.58 4.64
C LYS A 77 -25.61 31.38 4.20
N LEU A 78 -25.14 32.34 3.41
CA LEU A 78 -23.75 32.48 3.00
C LEU A 78 -23.20 33.83 3.48
N GLU A 79 -21.96 33.85 3.95
CA GLU A 79 -21.30 35.08 4.40
C GLU A 79 -19.90 35.20 3.80
N VAL A 80 -19.60 36.35 3.18
CA VAL A 80 -18.25 36.63 2.70
C VAL A 80 -17.34 37.00 3.87
N ALA A 81 -16.24 36.27 4.04
CA ALA A 81 -15.28 36.47 5.11
C ALA A 81 -13.87 36.79 4.59
N GLY A 82 -13.18 37.67 5.32
CA GLY A 82 -11.77 37.99 5.10
C GLY A 82 -11.44 38.41 3.65
N PRO A 83 -10.42 37.82 3.01
CA PRO A 83 -9.99 38.18 1.67
C PRO A 83 -10.88 37.66 0.54
N GLY A 84 -11.86 36.78 0.82
CA GLY A 84 -12.68 36.13 -0.21
C GLY A 84 -13.08 34.69 0.12
N PHE A 85 -13.11 34.32 1.40
CA PHE A 85 -13.75 33.07 1.81
C PHE A 85 -15.27 33.25 1.77
N ILE A 86 -15.99 32.15 1.55
CA ILE A 86 -17.43 32.09 1.73
C ILE A 86 -17.71 31.10 2.85
N ASN A 87 -18.26 31.60 3.95
CA ASN A 87 -18.76 30.83 5.08
C ASN A 87 -20.16 30.33 4.76
N ILE A 88 -20.44 29.07 5.06
CA ILE A 88 -21.65 28.35 4.66
C ILE A 88 -22.32 27.82 5.93
N TYR A 89 -23.58 28.19 6.13
CA TYR A 89 -24.39 27.77 7.26
C TYR A 89 -25.52 26.89 6.75
N LEU A 90 -25.73 25.72 7.35
CA LEU A 90 -26.72 24.73 6.94
C LEU A 90 -28.05 24.91 7.65
N LYS A 91 -29.15 24.59 6.96
CA LYS A 91 -30.49 24.60 7.57
C LYS A 91 -30.60 23.47 8.61
N GLU A 92 -31.12 23.79 9.80
CA GLU A 92 -31.39 22.77 10.84
C GLU A 92 -32.35 21.67 10.34
N GLU A 93 -33.35 22.02 9.52
CA GLU A 93 -34.28 21.05 8.94
C GLU A 93 -33.56 20.05 8.01
N PHE A 94 -32.57 20.51 7.24
CA PHE A 94 -31.74 19.65 6.40
C PHE A 94 -30.93 18.67 7.26
N LEU A 95 -30.29 19.15 8.32
CA LEU A 95 -29.55 18.30 9.25
C LEU A 95 -30.46 17.28 9.94
N GLY A 96 -31.66 17.68 10.37
CA GLY A 96 -32.65 16.78 10.97
C GLY A 96 -33.09 15.67 10.00
N LYS A 97 -33.39 16.03 8.74
CA LYS A 97 -33.69 15.06 7.67
C LYS A 97 -32.51 14.13 7.39
N ARG A 98 -31.26 14.61 7.49
CA ARG A 98 -30.05 13.82 7.26
C ARG A 98 -29.82 12.80 8.38
N VAL A 99 -29.93 13.20 9.63
CA VAL A 99 -29.75 12.30 10.78
C VAL A 99 -30.76 11.15 10.74
N ALA A 100 -32.00 11.42 10.34
CA ALA A 100 -33.05 10.40 10.20
C ALA A 100 -32.73 9.32 9.14
N LYS A 101 -31.78 9.57 8.23
CA LYS A 101 -31.37 8.63 7.17
C LYS A 101 -30.16 7.77 7.56
N PHE A 102 -29.48 8.06 8.67
CA PHE A 102 -28.31 7.30 9.10
C PHE A 102 -28.68 5.85 9.41
N GLY A 103 -27.97 4.92 8.78
CA GLY A 103 -28.22 3.47 8.91
C GLY A 103 -29.31 2.92 7.99
N GLU A 104 -30.18 3.78 7.45
CA GLU A 104 -31.28 3.40 6.55
C GLU A 104 -30.89 3.56 5.07
N GLU A 105 -30.25 4.68 4.71
CA GLU A 105 -29.78 4.94 3.34
C GLU A 105 -28.27 4.71 3.20
N LYS A 106 -27.87 4.03 2.11
CA LYS A 106 -26.44 3.92 1.75
C LYS A 106 -25.91 5.25 1.23
N TYR A 107 -24.63 5.50 1.46
CA TYR A 107 -23.94 6.62 0.83
C TYR A 107 -23.78 6.40 -0.68
N ASP A 108 -23.85 7.48 -1.43
CA ASP A 108 -23.60 7.51 -2.87
C ASP A 108 -22.19 8.04 -3.13
N PHE A 109 -21.37 7.21 -3.77
CA PHE A 109 -19.98 7.50 -4.13
C PHE A 109 -19.78 7.57 -5.65
N SER A 110 -20.84 7.76 -6.43
CA SER A 110 -20.80 7.82 -7.91
C SER A 110 -19.93 8.95 -8.47
N PHE A 111 -19.55 9.92 -7.64
CA PHE A 111 -18.58 10.96 -7.99
C PHE A 111 -17.12 10.47 -7.99
N LEU A 112 -16.85 9.26 -7.52
CA LEU A 112 -15.53 8.63 -7.58
C LEU A 112 -15.37 7.87 -8.91
N ASN A 113 -14.19 7.93 -9.51
CA ASN A 113 -13.84 7.06 -10.62
C ASN A 113 -13.42 5.68 -10.09
N THR A 114 -14.40 4.80 -9.93
CA THR A 114 -14.22 3.41 -9.47
C THR A 114 -13.94 2.43 -10.59
N LYS A 115 -13.72 2.89 -11.83
CA LYS A 115 -13.45 2.01 -12.97
C LYS A 115 -12.06 1.38 -12.83
N GLY A 116 -12.01 0.06 -12.92
CA GLY A 116 -10.78 -0.72 -12.82
C GLY A 116 -10.47 -1.18 -11.39
N ASP A 117 -9.41 -1.98 -11.27
CA ASP A 117 -9.01 -2.70 -10.06
C ASP A 117 -8.04 -1.87 -9.22
N VAL A 118 -8.25 -1.87 -7.90
CA VAL A 118 -7.33 -1.34 -6.92
C VAL A 118 -6.58 -2.49 -6.26
N ILE A 119 -5.32 -2.69 -6.68
CA ILE A 119 -4.48 -3.75 -6.16
C ILE A 119 -3.72 -3.22 -4.94
N ILE A 120 -3.87 -3.90 -3.81
CA ILE A 120 -3.31 -3.49 -2.52
C ILE A 120 -2.34 -4.55 -2.05
N ASP A 121 -1.06 -4.18 -2.00
CA ASP A 121 0.07 -5.02 -1.58
C ASP A 121 0.37 -4.78 -0.09
N TYR A 122 0.16 -5.81 0.73
CA TYR A 122 0.35 -5.71 2.17
C TYR A 122 0.61 -7.06 2.84
N SER A 123 1.01 -7.01 4.12
CA SER A 123 1.48 -8.13 4.95
C SER A 123 2.86 -8.66 4.57
N SER A 124 2.98 -9.24 3.38
CA SER A 124 4.23 -9.62 2.70
C SER A 124 5.25 -10.35 3.61
N PRO A 125 4.87 -11.42 4.34
CA PRO A 125 5.80 -12.15 5.20
C PRO A 125 6.83 -12.95 4.40
N ASN A 126 7.97 -13.23 5.01
CA ASN A 126 8.99 -14.10 4.43
C ASN A 126 8.68 -15.57 4.75
N ILE A 127 8.66 -16.42 3.72
CA ILE A 127 8.41 -17.87 3.85
C ILE A 127 9.44 -18.54 4.77
N ALA A 128 9.00 -19.61 5.43
CA ALA A 128 9.77 -20.40 6.40
C ALA A 128 10.27 -19.59 7.62
N LYS A 129 9.64 -18.44 7.90
CA LYS A 129 9.82 -17.68 9.14
C LYS A 129 8.48 -17.40 9.80
N ARG A 130 8.47 -17.33 11.13
CA ARG A 130 7.30 -16.88 11.89
C ARG A 130 6.95 -15.44 11.56
N MET A 131 5.65 -15.17 11.49
CA MET A 131 5.19 -13.78 11.51
C MET A 131 5.47 -13.16 12.88
N HIS A 132 6.24 -12.08 12.86
CA HIS A 132 6.45 -11.23 14.01
C HIS A 132 5.64 -9.95 13.91
N ILE A 133 5.57 -9.21 15.02
CA ILE A 133 4.84 -7.94 15.14
C ILE A 133 5.16 -6.95 13.99
N GLY A 134 6.38 -6.94 13.45
CA GLY A 134 6.75 -6.10 12.29
C GLY A 134 5.83 -6.23 11.06
N HIS A 135 5.23 -7.39 10.81
CA HIS A 135 4.29 -7.58 9.69
C HIS A 135 2.87 -7.11 10.04
N LEU A 136 2.55 -6.94 11.33
CA LEU A 136 1.20 -6.62 11.80
C LEU A 136 0.73 -5.26 11.29
N ARG A 137 1.63 -4.26 11.26
CA ARG A 137 1.27 -2.91 10.79
C ARG A 137 0.80 -2.92 9.35
N SER A 138 1.62 -3.48 8.45
CA SER A 138 1.23 -3.63 7.04
C SER A 138 -0.07 -4.42 6.92
N THR A 139 -0.18 -5.54 7.64
CA THR A 139 -1.36 -6.41 7.64
C THR A 139 -2.66 -5.66 7.99
N ILE A 140 -2.68 -4.92 9.11
CA ILE A 140 -3.88 -4.19 9.56
C ILE A 140 -4.16 -2.96 8.69
N ILE A 141 -3.12 -2.19 8.35
CA ILE A 141 -3.28 -0.95 7.57
C ILE A 141 -3.81 -1.29 6.17
N GLY A 142 -3.20 -2.29 5.51
CA GLY A 142 -3.61 -2.73 4.18
C GLY A 142 -5.03 -3.28 4.15
N ASP A 143 -5.41 -4.15 5.08
CA ASP A 143 -6.78 -4.70 5.13
C ASP A 143 -7.83 -3.60 5.42
N SER A 144 -7.49 -2.63 6.29
CA SER A 144 -8.34 -1.46 6.53
C SER A 144 -8.55 -0.64 5.26
N ILE A 145 -7.48 -0.36 4.50
CA ILE A 145 -7.57 0.34 3.20
C ILE A 145 -8.44 -0.47 2.23
N LYS A 146 -8.24 -1.79 2.13
CA LYS A 146 -9.06 -2.68 1.30
C LYS A 146 -10.54 -2.55 1.63
N ARG A 147 -10.90 -2.63 2.92
CA ARG A 147 -12.28 -2.49 3.39
C ARG A 147 -12.87 -1.12 3.08
N ILE A 148 -12.08 -0.05 3.24
CA ILE A 148 -12.50 1.31 2.90
C ILE A 148 -12.76 1.44 1.39
N TYR A 149 -11.83 0.98 0.54
CA TYR A 149 -12.01 1.04 -0.91
C TYR A 149 -13.20 0.20 -1.40
N ASN A 150 -13.40 -1.00 -0.84
CA ASN A 150 -14.60 -1.80 -1.11
C ASN A 150 -15.89 -1.07 -0.71
N TYR A 151 -15.90 -0.41 0.45
CA TYR A 151 -17.06 0.38 0.90
C TYR A 151 -17.35 1.58 -0.03
N LEU A 152 -16.29 2.20 -0.58
CA LEU A 152 -16.39 3.27 -1.57
C LEU A 152 -16.81 2.77 -2.97
N GLY A 153 -16.92 1.46 -3.17
CA GLY A 153 -17.39 0.86 -4.42
C GLY A 153 -16.29 0.53 -5.44
N TYR A 154 -15.02 0.54 -5.05
CA TYR A 154 -13.93 0.03 -5.88
C TYR A 154 -13.91 -1.49 -5.88
N ASN A 155 -13.45 -2.10 -6.99
CA ASN A 155 -13.04 -3.49 -6.98
C ASN A 155 -11.61 -3.58 -6.43
N THR A 156 -11.41 -4.24 -5.29
CA THR A 156 -10.07 -4.39 -4.70
C THR A 156 -9.53 -5.79 -4.92
N VAL A 157 -8.20 -5.88 -5.07
CA VAL A 157 -7.45 -7.14 -5.07
C VAL A 157 -6.42 -7.07 -3.95
N ALA A 158 -6.58 -7.89 -2.93
CA ALA A 158 -5.63 -8.04 -1.83
C ALA A 158 -4.50 -8.98 -2.24
N ASP A 159 -3.32 -8.41 -2.47
CA ASP A 159 -2.13 -9.16 -2.83
C ASP A 159 -1.19 -9.30 -1.63
N ASN A 160 -0.87 -10.54 -1.30
CA ASN A 160 0.13 -10.88 -0.29
C ASN A 160 1.46 -11.20 -0.99
N HIS A 161 2.32 -10.18 -1.14
CA HIS A 161 3.59 -10.30 -1.83
C HIS A 161 4.64 -11.06 -0.97
N ILE A 162 4.46 -12.38 -0.86
CA ILE A 162 5.27 -13.22 0.03
C ILE A 162 6.74 -13.27 -0.41
N GLY A 163 7.64 -13.25 0.58
CA GLY A 163 9.08 -13.46 0.33
C GLY A 163 9.38 -14.93 0.09
N ASP A 164 9.11 -15.41 -1.11
CA ASP A 164 9.20 -16.82 -1.50
C ASP A 164 10.36 -17.13 -2.46
N TRP A 165 11.21 -16.15 -2.75
CA TRP A 165 12.40 -16.29 -3.56
C TRP A 165 13.61 -15.69 -2.84
N GLY A 166 14.79 -16.31 -2.98
CA GLY A 166 16.03 -15.77 -2.42
C GLY A 166 16.96 -16.77 -1.73
N THR A 167 18.11 -16.27 -1.29
CA THR A 167 19.23 -17.09 -0.78
C THR A 167 18.90 -17.94 0.45
N GLN A 168 17.87 -17.56 1.20
CA GLN A 168 17.37 -18.31 2.35
C GLN A 168 16.95 -19.74 1.98
N PHE A 169 16.44 -19.98 0.77
CA PHE A 169 15.95 -21.29 0.36
C PHE A 169 17.07 -22.30 0.15
N GLY A 170 18.22 -21.89 -0.40
CA GLY A 170 19.39 -22.77 -0.48
C GLY A 170 19.87 -23.23 0.89
N LYS A 171 19.84 -22.31 1.88
CA LYS A 171 20.20 -22.60 3.28
C LYS A 171 19.19 -23.54 3.93
N LEU A 172 17.90 -23.30 3.70
CA LEU A 172 16.81 -24.14 4.19
C LEU A 172 16.86 -25.55 3.60
N ILE A 173 17.09 -25.70 2.30
CA ILE A 173 17.19 -27.02 1.64
C ILE A 173 18.34 -27.84 2.25
N ILE A 174 19.53 -27.24 2.41
CA ILE A 174 20.65 -27.91 3.08
C ILE A 174 20.32 -28.23 4.54
N GLY A 175 19.74 -27.26 5.26
CA GLY A 175 19.37 -27.42 6.65
C GLY A 175 18.36 -28.55 6.88
N TYR A 176 17.33 -28.60 6.04
CA TYR A 176 16.31 -29.64 6.01
C TYR A 176 16.96 -31.01 5.74
N ARG A 177 17.80 -31.14 4.70
CA ARG A 177 18.44 -32.42 4.38
C ARG A 177 19.39 -32.93 5.48
N LYS A 178 20.10 -32.03 6.17
CA LYS A 178 21.14 -32.42 7.14
C LYS A 178 20.64 -32.56 8.57
N TRP A 179 19.68 -31.74 8.98
CA TRP A 179 19.36 -31.58 10.40
C TRP A 179 17.87 -31.64 10.74
N LEU A 180 16.99 -31.94 9.79
CA LEU A 180 15.56 -32.08 10.06
C LEU A 180 15.29 -33.15 11.12
N ASP A 181 14.53 -32.76 12.13
CA ASP A 181 13.84 -33.66 13.02
C ASP A 181 12.42 -33.87 12.46
N LYS A 182 12.16 -35.08 11.96
CA LYS A 182 10.89 -35.41 11.29
C LYS A 182 9.70 -35.34 12.25
N GLU A 183 9.87 -35.76 13.50
CA GLU A 183 8.79 -35.72 14.49
C GLU A 183 8.44 -34.28 14.87
N ALA A 184 9.47 -33.43 15.01
CA ALA A 184 9.28 -32.00 15.25
C ALA A 184 8.62 -31.31 14.04
N TYR A 185 9.03 -31.66 12.82
CA TYR A 185 8.48 -31.11 11.58
C TYR A 185 7.00 -31.43 11.42
N GLU A 186 6.59 -32.68 11.63
CA GLU A 186 5.18 -33.10 11.53
C GLU A 186 4.29 -32.37 12.54
N LYS A 187 4.81 -32.08 13.74
CA LYS A 187 4.08 -31.38 14.79
C LYS A 187 3.99 -29.87 14.53
N ASN A 188 5.10 -29.25 14.14
CA ASN A 188 5.17 -27.82 13.92
C ASN A 188 6.22 -27.48 12.84
N PRO A 189 5.82 -27.51 11.55
CA PRO A 189 6.75 -27.35 10.45
C PRO A 189 7.54 -26.04 10.50
N ILE A 190 6.90 -24.94 10.89
CA ILE A 190 7.53 -23.61 10.86
C ILE A 190 8.59 -23.46 11.95
N ASP A 191 8.33 -23.94 13.17
CA ASP A 191 9.33 -23.91 14.24
C ASP A 191 10.54 -24.77 13.87
N GLU A 192 10.31 -25.90 13.22
CA GLU A 192 11.38 -26.77 12.76
C GLU A 192 12.17 -26.18 11.59
N LEU A 193 11.51 -25.54 10.62
CA LEU A 193 12.18 -24.81 9.52
C LEU A 193 13.04 -23.65 10.05
N GLU A 194 12.51 -22.89 11.02
CA GLU A 194 13.26 -21.83 11.67
C GLU A 194 14.47 -22.39 12.44
N ARG A 195 14.29 -23.51 13.15
CA ARG A 195 15.38 -24.19 13.88
C ARG A 195 16.48 -24.65 12.93
N VAL A 196 16.15 -25.33 11.81
CA VAL A 196 17.18 -25.79 10.86
C VAL A 196 17.86 -24.63 10.15
N TYR A 197 17.15 -23.53 9.90
CA TYR A 197 17.74 -22.30 9.34
C TYR A 197 18.75 -21.66 10.31
N VAL A 198 18.36 -21.51 11.58
CA VAL A 198 19.27 -20.98 12.62
C VAL A 198 20.47 -21.90 12.80
N LYS A 199 20.25 -23.22 12.81
CA LYS A 199 21.32 -24.21 12.89
C LYS A 199 22.27 -24.10 11.70
N PHE A 200 21.75 -23.95 10.48
CA PHE A 200 22.58 -23.70 9.30
C PHE A 200 23.47 -22.48 9.51
N ALA A 201 22.90 -21.36 9.98
CA ALA A 201 23.65 -20.11 10.18
C ALA A 201 24.80 -20.28 11.18
N VAL A 202 24.58 -20.99 12.29
CA VAL A 202 25.62 -21.27 13.30
C VAL A 202 26.71 -22.19 12.75
N GLU A 203 26.32 -23.26 12.04
CA GLU A 203 27.28 -24.21 11.47
C GLU A 203 28.10 -23.59 10.32
N SER A 204 27.50 -22.67 9.55
CA SER A 204 28.17 -22.03 8.41
C SER A 204 29.22 -20.97 8.82
N GLU A 205 29.15 -20.43 10.05
CA GLU A 205 30.20 -19.56 10.61
C GLU A 205 31.56 -20.25 10.64
N ASN A 206 31.58 -21.55 10.89
CA ASN A 206 32.82 -22.34 11.02
C ASN A 206 33.07 -23.26 9.81
N ASN A 207 32.15 -23.31 8.84
CA ASN A 207 32.27 -24.16 7.65
C ASN A 207 31.82 -23.42 6.38
N LYS A 208 32.79 -22.85 5.66
CA LYS A 208 32.55 -22.13 4.40
C LYS A 208 31.93 -22.99 3.30
N GLU A 209 32.17 -24.31 3.32
CA GLU A 209 31.60 -25.22 2.31
C GLU A 209 30.07 -25.27 2.40
N LEU A 210 29.48 -25.01 3.58
CA LEU A 210 28.01 -24.96 3.73
C LEU A 210 27.39 -23.82 2.93
N GLU A 211 28.02 -22.64 2.90
CA GLU A 211 27.53 -21.51 2.11
C GLU A 211 27.62 -21.80 0.61
N ASP A 212 28.69 -22.47 0.16
CA ASP A 212 28.84 -22.85 -1.25
C ASP A 212 27.85 -23.95 -1.65
N MET A 213 27.59 -24.92 -0.77
CA MET A 213 26.51 -25.90 -0.93
C MET A 213 25.15 -25.22 -1.03
N ALA A 214 24.84 -24.27 -0.15
CA ALA A 214 23.56 -23.55 -0.18
C ALA A 214 23.38 -22.75 -1.47
N ARG A 215 24.43 -22.09 -1.96
CA ARG A 215 24.42 -21.40 -3.26
C ARG A 215 24.16 -22.36 -4.42
N LEU A 216 24.79 -23.53 -4.40
CA LEU A 216 24.59 -24.56 -5.43
C LEU A 216 23.16 -25.10 -5.42
N GLU A 217 22.59 -25.39 -4.25
CA GLU A 217 21.20 -25.86 -4.13
C GLU A 217 20.18 -24.79 -4.55
N LEU A 218 20.44 -23.52 -4.22
CA LEU A 218 19.63 -22.41 -4.73
C LEU A 218 19.69 -22.34 -6.27
N LYS A 219 20.88 -22.47 -6.85
CA LYS A 219 21.03 -22.48 -8.31
C LYS A 219 20.23 -23.63 -8.93
N LYS A 220 20.33 -24.85 -8.39
CA LYS A 220 19.53 -25.99 -8.85
C LYS A 220 18.03 -25.71 -8.78
N LEU A 221 17.56 -25.06 -7.71
CA LEU A 221 16.16 -24.64 -7.60
C LEU A 221 15.76 -23.69 -8.74
N HIS A 222 16.58 -22.69 -9.04
CA HIS A 222 16.33 -21.76 -10.16
C HIS A 222 16.41 -22.46 -11.52
N ASP A 223 17.28 -23.45 -11.67
CA ASP A 223 17.43 -24.26 -12.89
C ASP A 223 16.30 -25.31 -13.04
N GLY A 224 15.34 -25.37 -12.12
CA GLY A 224 14.16 -26.24 -12.21
C GLY A 224 14.36 -27.68 -11.72
N ASP A 225 15.35 -27.93 -10.85
CA ASP A 225 15.55 -29.25 -10.24
C ASP A 225 14.29 -29.73 -9.48
N GLU A 226 13.79 -30.92 -9.85
CA GLU A 226 12.51 -31.44 -9.34
C GLU A 226 12.51 -31.63 -7.81
N GLU A 227 13.62 -32.08 -7.22
CA GLU A 227 13.69 -32.35 -5.78
C GLU A 227 13.70 -31.04 -4.99
N ASN A 228 14.53 -30.08 -5.40
CA ASN A 228 14.59 -28.77 -4.77
C ASN A 228 13.28 -27.99 -4.93
N TYR A 229 12.66 -28.07 -6.11
CA TYR A 229 11.37 -27.45 -6.37
C TYR A 229 10.26 -28.03 -5.50
N LYS A 230 10.26 -29.36 -5.28
CA LYS A 230 9.31 -30.02 -4.38
C LYS A 230 9.48 -29.53 -2.93
N LEU A 231 10.71 -29.45 -2.43
CA LEU A 231 10.98 -28.93 -1.08
C LEU A 231 10.58 -27.45 -0.96
N TRP A 232 10.90 -26.64 -1.96
CA TRP A 232 10.51 -25.22 -2.00
C TRP A 232 8.99 -25.04 -1.93
N LYS A 233 8.23 -25.80 -2.72
CA LYS A 233 6.75 -25.81 -2.63
C LYS A 233 6.25 -26.25 -1.27
N GLU A 234 6.82 -27.31 -0.70
CA GLU A 234 6.47 -27.78 0.64
C GLU A 234 6.67 -26.66 1.68
N PHE A 235 7.79 -25.92 1.62
CA PHE A 235 8.08 -24.81 2.52
C PHE A 235 7.06 -23.66 2.40
N ILE A 236 6.63 -23.34 1.16
CA ILE A 236 5.58 -22.35 0.92
C ILE A 236 4.25 -22.82 1.51
N GLU A 237 3.83 -24.04 1.19
CA GLU A 237 2.55 -24.59 1.64
C GLU A 237 2.43 -24.62 3.16
N VAL A 238 3.46 -25.08 3.87
CA VAL A 238 3.43 -25.12 5.33
C VAL A 238 3.48 -23.73 5.97
N SER A 239 4.13 -22.76 5.31
CA SER A 239 4.17 -21.36 5.77
C SER A 239 2.82 -20.69 5.60
N LEU A 240 2.19 -20.84 4.44
CA LEU A 240 0.87 -20.27 4.17
C LEU A 240 -0.20 -20.86 5.10
N LYS A 241 -0.17 -22.18 5.38
CA LYS A 241 -1.06 -22.81 6.37
C LYS A 241 -0.91 -22.22 7.76
N GLU A 242 0.29 -21.81 8.15
CA GLU A 242 0.53 -21.20 9.45
C GLU A 242 0.07 -19.75 9.49
N TYR A 243 0.34 -18.97 8.43
CA TYR A 243 -0.11 -17.58 8.33
C TYR A 243 -1.63 -17.48 8.29
N ASP A 244 -2.31 -18.41 7.60
CA ASP A 244 -3.78 -18.50 7.55
C ASP A 244 -4.42 -18.60 8.94
N LYS A 245 -3.78 -19.29 9.90
CA LYS A 245 -4.27 -19.32 11.29
C LYS A 245 -4.27 -17.93 11.92
N ILE A 246 -3.23 -17.13 11.66
CA ILE A 246 -3.10 -15.77 12.18
C ILE A 246 -4.09 -14.85 11.46
N TYR A 247 -4.16 -14.92 10.14
CA TYR A 247 -5.08 -14.10 9.34
C TYR A 247 -6.55 -14.35 9.71
N LYS A 248 -6.95 -15.61 9.95
CA LYS A 248 -8.29 -15.95 10.48
C LYS A 248 -8.58 -15.32 11.83
N ARG A 249 -7.59 -15.26 12.74
CA ARG A 249 -7.76 -14.61 14.05
C ARG A 249 -7.92 -13.09 13.91
N LEU A 250 -7.37 -12.51 12.85
CA LEU A 250 -7.45 -11.08 12.56
C LEU A 250 -8.64 -10.70 11.66
N ASP A 251 -9.41 -11.68 11.19
CA ASP A 251 -10.46 -11.49 10.17
C ASP A 251 -9.89 -10.88 8.87
N ILE A 252 -8.80 -11.44 8.35
CA ILE A 252 -8.11 -10.94 7.16
C ILE A 252 -8.04 -12.03 6.10
N GLU A 253 -8.31 -11.65 4.85
CA GLU A 253 -8.30 -12.52 3.68
C GLU A 253 -7.57 -11.83 2.51
N PHE A 254 -6.87 -12.63 1.72
CA PHE A 254 -6.13 -12.22 0.52
C PHE A 254 -6.66 -12.95 -0.71
N ASP A 255 -6.66 -12.26 -1.84
CA ASP A 255 -7.05 -12.81 -3.14
C ASP A 255 -5.88 -13.52 -3.82
N THR A 256 -4.67 -12.99 -3.65
CA THR A 256 -3.44 -13.55 -4.23
C THR A 256 -2.32 -13.63 -3.20
N TYR A 257 -1.42 -14.60 -3.42
CA TYR A 257 -0.20 -14.82 -2.63
C TYR A 257 1.03 -14.84 -3.54
N TYR A 258 1.08 -13.94 -4.52
CA TYR A 258 2.13 -13.93 -5.53
C TYR A 258 3.40 -13.32 -4.93
N GLY A 259 4.39 -14.16 -4.66
CA GLY A 259 5.72 -13.73 -4.25
C GLY A 259 6.65 -13.41 -5.43
N GLU A 260 7.88 -13.04 -5.11
CA GLU A 260 8.95 -12.75 -6.07
C GLU A 260 9.17 -13.85 -7.10
N SER A 261 8.95 -15.12 -6.72
CA SER A 261 9.11 -16.26 -7.60
C SER A 261 8.15 -16.23 -8.80
N HIS A 262 6.94 -15.67 -8.62
CA HIS A 262 5.91 -15.60 -9.64
C HIS A 262 6.34 -14.76 -10.84
N TYR A 263 7.15 -13.73 -10.59
CA TYR A 263 7.58 -12.75 -11.58
C TYR A 263 8.94 -13.08 -12.19
N HIS A 264 9.57 -14.20 -11.77
CA HIS A 264 10.96 -14.51 -12.11
C HIS A 264 11.21 -14.58 -13.63
N ASP A 265 10.33 -15.27 -14.35
CA ASP A 265 10.44 -15.46 -15.80
C ASP A 265 10.18 -14.17 -16.59
N MET A 266 9.55 -13.17 -15.98
CA MET A 266 9.27 -11.86 -16.59
C MET A 266 10.44 -10.88 -16.45
N MET A 267 11.30 -11.07 -15.45
CA MET A 267 12.41 -10.14 -15.16
C MET A 267 13.38 -9.93 -16.34
N PRO A 268 13.79 -10.95 -17.12
CA PRO A 268 14.62 -10.73 -18.30
C PRO A 268 13.97 -9.78 -19.31
N GLY A 269 12.66 -9.94 -19.56
CA GLY A 269 11.92 -9.11 -20.51
C GLY A 269 11.82 -7.64 -20.08
N VAL A 270 11.75 -7.39 -18.77
CA VAL A 270 11.79 -6.02 -18.22
C VAL A 270 13.14 -5.35 -18.49
N ILE A 271 14.25 -6.09 -18.29
CA ILE A 271 15.58 -5.56 -18.56
C ILE A 271 15.78 -5.25 -20.04
N GLU A 272 15.29 -6.11 -20.94
CA GLU A 272 15.38 -5.85 -22.38
C GLU A 272 14.55 -4.63 -22.79
N GLU A 273 13.34 -4.45 -22.24
CA GLU A 273 12.53 -3.25 -22.50
C GLU A 273 13.22 -1.96 -22.03
N LEU A 274 13.88 -1.99 -20.85
CA LEU A 274 14.69 -0.88 -20.36
C LEU A 274 15.85 -0.52 -21.30
N LYS A 275 16.50 -1.53 -21.90
CA LYS A 275 17.59 -1.34 -22.88
C LYS A 275 17.07 -0.78 -24.19
N GLU A 276 15.97 -1.33 -24.71
CA GLU A 276 15.34 -0.88 -25.96
C GLU A 276 14.92 0.59 -25.89
N LYS A 277 14.36 1.01 -24.75
CA LYS A 277 13.99 2.41 -24.48
C LYS A 277 15.17 3.29 -24.05
N LYS A 278 16.38 2.74 -23.95
CA LYS A 278 17.62 3.44 -23.53
C LYS A 278 17.49 4.12 -22.16
N ILE A 279 16.70 3.52 -21.26
CA ILE A 279 16.50 3.99 -19.88
C ILE A 279 17.67 3.56 -19.00
N VAL A 280 18.22 2.38 -19.27
CA VAL A 280 19.32 1.81 -18.49
C VAL A 280 20.67 2.09 -19.14
N THR A 281 21.68 2.35 -18.31
CA THR A 281 23.07 2.54 -18.71
C THR A 281 23.92 1.44 -18.10
N GLU A 282 24.84 0.88 -18.89
CA GLU A 282 25.84 -0.05 -18.37
C GLU A 282 26.91 0.71 -17.58
N SER A 283 27.16 0.29 -16.34
CA SER A 283 28.16 0.86 -15.44
C SER A 283 28.85 -0.28 -14.69
N GLU A 284 30.17 -0.43 -14.86
CA GLU A 284 30.96 -1.51 -14.25
C GLU A 284 30.40 -2.92 -14.54
N GLY A 285 29.85 -3.12 -15.74
CA GLY A 285 29.19 -4.36 -16.17
C GLY A 285 27.78 -4.56 -15.62
N ALA A 286 27.31 -3.68 -14.74
CA ALA A 286 25.97 -3.71 -14.16
C ALA A 286 25.02 -2.78 -14.91
N GLN A 287 23.71 -3.03 -14.82
CA GLN A 287 22.68 -2.23 -15.47
C GLN A 287 22.07 -1.25 -14.46
N VAL A 288 22.27 0.05 -14.69
CA VAL A 288 21.91 1.13 -13.75
C VAL A 288 21.02 2.17 -14.42
N VAL A 289 19.93 2.56 -13.76
CA VAL A 289 19.07 3.68 -14.18
C VAL A 289 19.49 4.94 -13.43
N PHE A 290 19.71 6.01 -14.18
CA PHE A 290 20.00 7.34 -13.66
C PHE A 290 18.77 8.24 -13.83
N PHE A 291 18.53 9.08 -12.83
CA PHE A 291 17.39 9.99 -12.81
C PHE A 291 17.84 11.43 -13.03
N PRO A 292 16.97 12.31 -13.59
CA PRO A 292 17.25 13.74 -13.67
C PRO A 292 17.55 14.35 -12.29
N GLU A 293 18.45 15.33 -12.21
CA GLU A 293 18.89 15.94 -10.94
C GLU A 293 17.72 16.55 -10.15
N GLU A 294 16.68 17.04 -10.84
CA GLU A 294 15.51 17.65 -10.21
C GLU A 294 14.72 16.65 -9.34
N THR A 295 14.79 15.36 -9.66
CA THR A 295 14.12 14.29 -8.90
C THR A 295 14.79 14.03 -7.54
N LYS A 296 16.08 14.38 -7.40
CA LYS A 296 16.92 14.07 -6.23
C LYS A 296 16.99 12.58 -5.87
N LEU A 297 16.74 11.70 -6.85
CA LEU A 297 16.82 10.26 -6.66
C LEU A 297 18.25 9.77 -6.91
N ASN A 298 18.71 8.85 -6.06
CA ASN A 298 19.97 8.15 -6.30
C ASN A 298 19.81 7.18 -7.48
N PRO A 299 20.91 6.81 -8.18
CA PRO A 299 20.86 5.79 -9.22
C PRO A 299 20.28 4.47 -8.70
N CYS A 300 19.52 3.78 -9.54
CA CYS A 300 18.89 2.51 -9.21
C CYS A 300 19.56 1.38 -9.98
N LEU A 301 20.14 0.41 -9.26
CA LEU A 301 20.73 -0.79 -9.83
C LEU A 301 19.62 -1.81 -10.12
N VAL A 302 19.43 -2.16 -11.40
CA VAL A 302 18.38 -3.12 -11.83
C VAL A 302 18.96 -4.49 -12.19
N GLN A 303 20.23 -4.57 -12.60
CA GLN A 303 20.90 -5.87 -12.80
C GLN A 303 22.35 -5.77 -12.36
N LYS A 304 22.83 -6.77 -11.63
CA LYS A 304 24.25 -6.88 -11.25
C LYS A 304 25.11 -7.29 -12.44
N SER A 305 26.43 -7.11 -12.30
CA SER A 305 27.41 -7.50 -13.32
C SER A 305 27.54 -9.01 -13.55
N ASP A 306 27.11 -9.83 -12.59
CA ASP A 306 26.98 -11.28 -12.74
C ASP A 306 25.65 -11.72 -13.40
N GLY A 307 24.83 -10.75 -13.83
CA GLY A 307 23.52 -10.98 -14.44
C GLY A 307 22.39 -11.19 -13.43
N ALA A 308 22.67 -11.25 -12.13
CA ALA A 308 21.64 -11.47 -11.12
C ALA A 308 20.68 -10.29 -10.99
N PHE A 309 19.39 -10.61 -10.87
CA PHE A 309 18.33 -9.64 -10.63
C PHE A 309 18.29 -9.18 -9.17
N LEU A 310 17.68 -8.01 -8.95
CA LEU A 310 17.47 -7.39 -7.64
C LEU A 310 15.99 -7.09 -7.42
N TYR A 311 15.63 -6.65 -6.20
CA TYR A 311 14.27 -6.23 -5.86
C TYR A 311 13.67 -5.19 -6.81
N ALA A 312 14.49 -4.25 -7.32
CA ALA A 312 14.01 -3.29 -8.30
C ALA A 312 13.44 -3.96 -9.56
N THR A 313 14.04 -5.07 -9.98
CA THR A 313 13.62 -5.78 -11.21
C THR A 313 12.42 -6.69 -10.95
N SER A 314 12.34 -7.34 -9.78
CA SER A 314 11.14 -8.06 -9.38
C SER A 314 9.94 -7.13 -9.23
N ASP A 315 10.13 -5.93 -8.67
CA ASP A 315 9.05 -4.95 -8.49
C ASP A 315 8.59 -4.35 -9.81
N LEU A 316 9.52 -4.09 -10.75
CA LEU A 316 9.15 -3.69 -12.11
C LEU A 316 8.40 -4.80 -12.84
N ALA A 317 8.85 -6.05 -12.72
CA ALA A 317 8.13 -7.20 -13.28
C ALA A 317 6.74 -7.37 -12.65
N THR A 318 6.61 -7.09 -11.36
CA THR A 318 5.32 -7.09 -10.64
C THR A 318 4.37 -6.03 -11.20
N VAL A 319 4.83 -4.80 -11.41
CA VAL A 319 4.01 -3.75 -12.03
C VAL A 319 3.59 -4.15 -13.44
N LYS A 320 4.53 -4.65 -14.26
CA LYS A 320 4.23 -5.12 -15.62
C LYS A 320 3.16 -6.22 -15.62
N PHE A 321 3.33 -7.24 -14.78
CA PHE A 321 2.34 -8.30 -14.60
C PHE A 321 0.97 -7.74 -14.24
N ARG A 322 0.90 -6.84 -13.26
CA ARG A 322 -0.36 -6.25 -12.82
C ARG A 322 -1.06 -5.47 -13.95
N ILE A 323 -0.32 -4.70 -14.74
CA ILE A 323 -0.86 -3.95 -15.89
C ILE A 323 -1.34 -4.87 -17.01
N GLU A 324 -0.65 -5.98 -17.25
CA GLU A 324 -0.99 -6.92 -18.32
C GLU A 324 -2.18 -7.84 -17.95
N ASN A 325 -2.43 -8.08 -16.66
CA ASN A 325 -3.40 -9.07 -16.18
C ASN A 325 -4.64 -8.48 -15.50
N TYR A 326 -4.64 -7.19 -15.16
CA TYR A 326 -5.75 -6.50 -14.51
C TYR A 326 -6.09 -5.19 -15.24
N ASP A 327 -7.35 -4.73 -15.13
CA ASP A 327 -7.75 -3.40 -15.60
C ASP A 327 -7.40 -2.38 -14.51
N VAL A 328 -6.13 -2.04 -14.36
CA VAL A 328 -5.66 -1.35 -13.15
C VAL A 328 -6.17 0.10 -13.05
N ASN A 329 -6.87 0.40 -11.96
CA ASN A 329 -7.15 1.77 -11.51
C ASN A 329 -5.97 2.31 -10.71
N LYS A 330 -5.51 1.55 -9.70
CA LYS A 330 -4.50 2.00 -8.74
C LYS A 330 -3.70 0.85 -8.16
N LEU A 331 -2.40 1.08 -7.94
CA LEU A 331 -1.52 0.19 -7.20
C LEU A 331 -1.16 0.83 -5.85
N ILE A 332 -1.52 0.17 -4.75
CA ILE A 332 -1.25 0.65 -3.39
C ILE A 332 -0.26 -0.31 -2.73
N TYR A 333 0.84 0.24 -2.21
CA TYR A 333 1.89 -0.53 -1.53
C TYR A 333 2.00 -0.10 -0.07
N VAL A 334 1.83 -1.06 0.84
CA VAL A 334 1.79 -0.80 2.28
C VAL A 334 3.02 -1.37 2.97
N THR A 335 4.09 -0.58 3.09
CA THR A 335 5.39 -1.06 3.61
C THR A 335 6.03 -0.12 4.62
N ASP A 336 7.16 -0.53 5.19
CA ASP A 336 7.91 0.25 6.18
C ASP A 336 8.54 1.52 5.57
N GLU A 337 8.61 2.60 6.34
CA GLU A 337 9.18 3.90 5.93
C GLU A 337 10.61 3.82 5.35
N ARG A 338 11.39 2.81 5.74
CA ARG A 338 12.75 2.60 5.25
C ARG A 338 12.81 2.22 3.77
N GLN A 339 11.70 1.81 3.16
CA GLN A 339 11.64 1.45 1.74
C GLN A 339 11.26 2.63 0.83
N GLN A 340 10.99 3.81 1.38
CA GLN A 340 10.51 4.97 0.60
C GLN A 340 11.39 5.32 -0.60
N ASP A 341 12.71 5.33 -0.43
CA ASP A 341 13.61 5.72 -1.54
C ASP A 341 13.58 4.70 -2.68
N HIS A 342 13.46 3.41 -2.35
CA HIS A 342 13.28 2.34 -3.33
C HIS A 342 11.98 2.49 -4.11
N PHE A 343 10.85 2.73 -3.41
CA PHE A 343 9.55 2.95 -4.07
C PHE A 343 9.58 4.16 -5.00
N LYS A 344 10.19 5.28 -4.58
CA LYS A 344 10.35 6.45 -5.46
C LYS A 344 11.19 6.12 -6.70
N GLN A 345 12.26 5.36 -6.54
CA GLN A 345 13.13 4.96 -7.66
C GLN A 345 12.36 4.12 -8.68
N PHE A 346 11.75 3.00 -8.27
CA PHE A 346 11.09 2.15 -9.27
C PHE A 346 9.80 2.77 -9.81
N PHE A 347 9.07 3.59 -9.03
CA PHE A 347 7.95 4.36 -9.57
C PHE A 347 8.40 5.29 -10.70
N ALA A 348 9.50 6.03 -10.51
CA ALA A 348 10.07 6.85 -11.56
C ALA A 348 10.49 6.02 -12.79
N ILE A 349 11.05 4.82 -12.59
CA ILE A 349 11.37 3.92 -13.71
C ILE A 349 10.11 3.50 -14.47
N THR A 350 9.00 3.20 -13.79
CA THR A 350 7.74 2.85 -14.46
C THR A 350 7.18 4.01 -15.28
N GLU A 351 7.35 5.26 -14.83
CA GLU A 351 6.98 6.46 -15.59
C GLU A 351 7.86 6.63 -16.83
N MET A 352 9.18 6.40 -16.70
CA MET A 352 10.10 6.42 -17.85
C MET A 352 9.77 5.33 -18.89
N LEU A 353 9.25 4.19 -18.43
CA LEU A 353 8.75 3.11 -19.28
C LEU A 353 7.39 3.44 -19.91
N GLY A 354 6.71 4.52 -19.52
CA GLY A 354 5.36 4.88 -19.99
C GLY A 354 4.27 3.97 -19.43
N TRP A 355 4.49 3.37 -18.27
CA TRP A 355 3.49 2.57 -17.56
C TRP A 355 2.65 3.49 -16.66
N ASP A 356 1.76 4.24 -17.33
CA ASP A 356 0.94 5.33 -16.78
C ASP A 356 -0.22 4.82 -15.91
N VAL A 357 0.13 4.27 -14.74
CA VAL A 357 -0.81 3.80 -13.72
C VAL A 357 -0.56 4.52 -12.40
N GLU A 358 -1.62 4.92 -11.69
CA GLU A 358 -1.48 5.56 -10.38
C GLU A 358 -0.87 4.57 -9.37
N LYS A 359 0.23 4.98 -8.73
CA LYS A 359 0.95 4.18 -7.73
C LYS A 359 1.07 4.99 -6.45
N VAL A 360 0.72 4.38 -5.32
CA VAL A 360 0.74 5.04 -4.01
C VAL A 360 1.53 4.19 -3.03
N HIS A 361 2.57 4.78 -2.45
CA HIS A 361 3.31 4.17 -1.34
C HIS A 361 2.76 4.67 -0.02
N ILE A 362 1.99 3.84 0.67
CA ILE A 362 1.50 4.09 2.02
C ILE A 362 2.50 3.49 3.00
N TRP A 363 3.38 4.33 3.52
CA TRP A 363 4.39 3.89 4.46
C TRP A 363 3.99 4.10 5.91
N PHE A 364 4.55 3.27 6.78
CA PHE A 364 4.37 3.39 8.23
C PHE A 364 5.72 3.33 8.95
N GLY A 365 5.80 4.01 10.09
CA GLY A 365 7.02 4.03 10.88
C GLY A 365 7.31 2.73 11.65
N ILE A 366 8.45 2.68 12.31
CA ILE A 366 8.81 1.56 13.20
C ILE A 366 7.94 1.49 14.46
N MET A 367 7.69 0.28 14.98
CA MET A 367 7.08 0.11 16.31
C MET A 367 8.11 0.30 17.42
N ARG A 368 7.69 0.98 18.49
CA ARG A 368 8.49 1.24 19.68
C ARG A 368 7.75 0.72 20.91
N PHE A 369 8.48 0.04 21.80
CA PHE A 369 8.01 -0.28 23.15
C PHE A 369 8.44 0.82 24.12
N ALA A 370 7.84 0.82 25.31
CA ALA A 370 8.19 1.76 26.38
C ALA A 370 9.71 1.77 26.69
N ASP A 371 10.36 0.60 26.57
CA ASP A 371 11.78 0.41 26.88
C ASP A 371 12.71 0.50 25.66
N GLY A 372 12.19 0.83 24.46
CA GLY A 372 13.02 1.07 23.27
C GLY A 372 12.46 0.55 21.94
N ILE A 373 13.28 0.63 20.89
CA ILE A 373 12.93 0.21 19.53
C ILE A 373 12.98 -1.32 19.41
N PHE A 374 11.98 -1.90 18.74
CA PHE A 374 11.97 -3.32 18.38
C PHE A 374 13.18 -3.68 17.51
N SER A 375 13.99 -4.66 17.93
CA SER A 375 15.14 -5.15 17.16
C SER A 375 15.15 -6.68 17.11
N SER A 376 15.01 -7.23 15.90
CA SER A 376 15.13 -8.67 15.65
C SER A 376 16.52 -9.23 15.93
N ARG A 377 17.55 -8.37 15.97
CA ARG A 377 18.95 -8.78 16.18
C ARG A 377 19.32 -9.04 17.64
N LYS A 378 18.47 -8.67 18.59
CA LYS A 378 18.68 -8.90 20.04
C LYS A 378 17.89 -10.08 20.61
N GLY A 379 17.23 -10.88 19.76
CA GLY A 379 16.51 -12.09 20.18
C GLY A 379 15.12 -11.86 20.80
N ASN A 380 14.65 -10.62 20.93
CA ASN A 380 13.33 -10.28 21.47
C ASN A 380 12.28 -10.08 20.36
N VAL A 381 12.20 -11.01 19.41
CA VAL A 381 11.15 -11.00 18.39
C VAL A 381 9.87 -11.55 19.00
N ILE A 382 8.94 -10.66 19.37
CA ILE A 382 7.62 -11.06 19.83
C ILE A 382 6.86 -11.70 18.67
N LYS A 383 6.50 -12.97 18.84
CA LYS A 383 5.68 -13.71 17.88
C LYS A 383 4.28 -13.11 17.85
N LEU A 384 3.71 -13.04 16.66
CA LEU A 384 2.39 -12.43 16.51
C LEU A 384 1.29 -13.24 17.21
N GLU A 385 1.41 -14.57 17.23
CA GLU A 385 0.49 -15.46 17.94
C GLU A 385 0.44 -15.18 19.45
N GLU A 386 1.61 -15.04 20.09
CA GLU A 386 1.73 -14.72 21.53
C GLU A 386 1.09 -13.37 21.87
N LEU A 387 1.26 -12.37 21.00
CA LEU A 387 0.64 -11.06 21.17
C LEU A 387 -0.89 -11.15 21.13
N LEU A 388 -1.44 -11.92 20.19
CA LEU A 388 -2.88 -12.09 20.05
C LEU A 388 -3.47 -12.92 21.20
N ASP A 389 -2.73 -13.89 21.74
CA ASP A 389 -3.14 -14.67 22.91
C ASP A 389 -3.22 -13.80 24.16
N GLU A 390 -2.18 -12.98 24.40
CA GLU A 390 -2.16 -12.04 25.52
C GLU A 390 -3.25 -10.96 25.37
N ALA A 391 -3.49 -10.45 24.16
CA ALA A 391 -4.56 -9.50 23.90
C ALA A 391 -5.94 -10.10 24.23
N LYS A 392 -6.20 -11.35 23.81
CA LYS A 392 -7.44 -12.07 24.13
C LYS A 392 -7.60 -12.27 25.64
N LYS A 393 -6.53 -12.68 26.32
CA LYS A 393 -6.53 -12.88 27.78
C LYS A 393 -6.89 -11.59 28.51
N ARG A 394 -6.21 -10.48 28.22
CA ARG A 394 -6.49 -9.18 28.85
C ARG A 394 -7.89 -8.64 28.53
N ALA A 395 -8.36 -8.81 27.30
CA ALA A 395 -9.71 -8.44 26.93
C ALA A 395 -10.75 -9.21 27.76
N LEU A 396 -10.54 -10.52 27.98
CA LEU A 396 -11.42 -11.34 28.80
C LEU A 396 -11.41 -10.93 30.28
N GLU A 397 -10.24 -10.56 30.83
CA GLU A 397 -10.13 -10.03 32.20
C GLU A 397 -11.02 -8.77 32.35
N VAL A 398 -10.91 -7.80 31.42
CA VAL A 398 -11.72 -6.57 31.45
C VAL A 398 -13.22 -6.85 31.29
N VAL A 399 -13.60 -7.85 30.49
CA VAL A 399 -15.00 -8.25 30.33
C VAL A 399 -15.55 -8.89 31.61
N ASN A 400 -14.75 -9.68 32.32
CA ASN A 400 -15.17 -10.35 33.55
C ASN A 400 -15.17 -9.42 34.79
N GLU A 401 -14.48 -8.28 34.72
CA GLU A 401 -14.53 -7.24 35.77
C GLU A 401 -15.81 -6.39 35.72
N LYS A 402 -16.54 -6.42 34.60
CA LYS A 402 -17.86 -5.79 34.44
C LYS A 402 -18.99 -6.77 34.74
#